data_AF-A0A143BYW3-F1
#
_entry.id   AF-A0A143BYW3-F1
#
_cell.length_a   1.000
_cell.length_b   1.000
_cell.length_c   1.000
_cell.angle_alpha   90.00
_cell.angle_beta   90.00
_cell.angle_gamma   90.00
#
_symmetry.space_group_name_H-M   'P 1'
#
loop_
_entity.id
_entity.type
_entity.pdbx_description
1 polymer ?
#
loop_
_entity_poly.entity_id
_entity_poly.type
_entity_poly.pdbx_seq_one_letter_code
_entity_poly.pdbx_strand_id
1 'polypeptide(L)' 'MGSCSTDRAEVRDAAAAWTGRVNTVTVRTDRVDVDALLIRPDGCVAWALPTGRDLDATTLVRALSTWFGQPA' A
#
# COMPACT_ATOMS: atom_id res chain seq x y z
N MET A 1 24.14 -9.46 5.22
CA MET A 1 23.31 -8.87 6.29
C MET A 1 23.08 -7.41 5.93
N GLY A 2 22.09 -7.15 5.08
CA GLY A 2 21.72 -5.82 4.62
C GLY A 2 20.29 -5.56 5.04
N SER A 3 20.09 -4.56 5.89
CA SER A 3 18.83 -4.22 6.53
C SER A 3 17.74 -3.93 5.49
N CYS A 4 16.72 -4.79 5.42
CA CYS A 4 15.51 -4.57 4.64
C CYS A 4 14.58 -3.62 5.43
N SER A 5 14.95 -2.34 5.55
CA SER A 5 14.04 -1.33 6.09
C SER A 5 13.11 -0.88 4.97
N THR A 6 12.07 -1.68 4.70
CA THR A 6 11.09 -1.42 3.64
C THR A 6 10.07 -0.37 4.11
N ASP A 7 10.53 0.85 4.36
CA ASP A 7 9.63 1.98 4.25
C ASP A 7 9.48 2.30 2.76
N ARG A 8 8.44 1.75 2.11
CA ARG A 8 8.12 2.11 0.73
C ARG A 8 7.42 3.46 0.71
N ALA A 9 8.22 4.52 0.83
CA ALA A 9 7.74 5.91 0.75
C ALA A 9 6.88 6.16 -0.50
N GLU A 10 7.20 5.50 -1.61
CA GLU A 10 6.45 5.56 -2.87
C GLU A 10 4.99 5.07 -2.74
N VAL A 11 4.75 4.04 -1.93
CA VAL A 11 3.39 3.55 -1.63
C VAL A 11 2.64 4.60 -0.81
N ARG A 12 3.32 5.22 0.15
CA ARG A 12 2.72 6.26 0.99
C ARG A 12 2.39 7.51 0.19
N ASP A 13 3.29 7.91 -0.71
CA ASP A 13 3.13 9.05 -1.61
C ASP A 13 1.94 8.84 -2.56
N ALA A 14 1.85 7.67 -3.19
CA ALA A 14 0.72 7.32 -4.05
C ALA A 14 -0.62 7.30 -3.28
N ALA A 15 -0.62 6.88 -2.01
CA ALA A 15 -1.79 6.90 -1.15
C ALA A 15 -2.08 8.29 -0.54
N ALA A 16 -1.16 9.26 -0.63
CA ALA A 16 -1.28 10.56 0.02
C ALA A 16 -2.53 11.34 -0.45
N ALA A 17 -2.90 11.18 -1.72
CA ALA A 17 -4.10 11.78 -2.32
C ALA A 17 -5.43 11.23 -1.74
N TRP A 18 -5.38 10.14 -0.95
CA TRP A 18 -6.52 9.55 -0.25
C TRP A 18 -6.44 9.68 1.28
N THR A 19 -5.52 10.48 1.82
CA THR A 19 -5.32 10.64 3.29
C THR A 19 -6.59 10.98 4.09
N GLY A 20 -7.60 11.59 3.47
CA GLY A 20 -8.90 11.83 4.12
C GLY A 20 -9.80 10.60 4.29
N ARG A 21 -9.49 9.47 3.61
CA ARG A 21 -10.29 8.23 3.61
C ARG A 21 -9.45 6.97 3.89
N VAL A 22 -8.16 7.01 3.58
CA VAL A 22 -7.21 5.89 3.69
C VAL A 22 -6.12 6.28 4.67
N ASN A 23 -5.92 5.44 5.69
CA ASN A 23 -4.85 5.62 6.66
C ASN A 23 -3.65 4.75 6.31
N THR A 24 -2.48 5.37 6.13
CA THR A 24 -1.25 4.67 5.78
C THR A 24 -0.51 4.27 7.05
N VAL A 25 -0.38 2.95 7.31
CA VAL A 25 0.23 2.45 8.55
C VAL A 25 1.59 1.78 8.30
N THR A 26 2.58 2.31 9.01
CA THR A 26 3.94 1.82 9.26
C THR A 26 4.10 0.54 10.07
N VAL A 27 3.93 -0.68 9.54
CA VAL A 27 4.11 -1.90 10.35
C VAL A 27 5.41 -2.63 9.99
N ARG A 28 6.18 -3.04 11.02
CA ARG A 28 7.25 -4.04 10.86
C ARG A 28 6.66 -5.42 11.06
N THR A 29 6.91 -6.31 10.11
CA THR A 29 6.43 -7.70 10.14
C THR A 29 7.57 -8.63 9.77
N ASP A 30 7.60 -9.82 10.35
CA ASP A 30 8.51 -10.90 9.95
C ASP A 30 8.04 -11.61 8.67
N ARG A 31 6.90 -11.18 8.09
CA ARG A 31 6.43 -11.67 6.80
C ARG A 31 7.36 -11.23 5.68
N VAL A 32 7.77 -12.21 4.89
CA VAL A 32 8.71 -12.06 3.76
C VAL A 32 8.02 -12.13 2.40
N ASP A 33 6.69 -12.31 2.40
CA ASP A 33 5.90 -12.49 1.19
C ASP A 33 5.35 -11.19 0.60
N VAL A 34 5.20 -10.14 1.42
CA VAL A 34 4.52 -8.90 1.02
C VAL A 34 5.15 -7.66 1.66
N ASP A 35 5.41 -6.65 0.83
CA ASP A 35 5.99 -5.37 1.26
C ASP A 35 4.93 -4.31 1.56
N ALA A 36 3.76 -4.38 0.92
CA ALA A 36 2.66 -3.47 1.17
C ALA A 36 1.30 -4.12 0.90
N LEU A 37 0.29 -3.74 1.68
CA LEU A 37 -1.08 -4.24 1.58
C LEU A 37 -2.05 -3.07 1.68
N LEU A 38 -3.06 -3.07 0.81
CA LEU A 38 -4.23 -2.21 0.93
C LEU A 38 -5.36 -3.03 1.54
N ILE A 39 -5.70 -2.72 2.79
CA ILE A 39 -6.75 -3.41 3.54
C ILE A 39 -7.97 -2.50 3.62
N ARG A 40 -9.13 -3.05 3.28
CA ARG A 40 -10.43 -2.39 3.38
C ARG A 40 -10.93 -2.36 4.83
N PRO A 41 -11.84 -1.45 5.19
CA PRO A 41 -12.45 -1.42 6.52
C PRO A 41 -13.17 -2.73 6.88
N ASP A 42 -13.62 -3.48 5.89
CA ASP A 42 -14.20 -4.83 6.03
C ASP A 42 -13.17 -5.96 6.26
N GLY A 43 -11.88 -5.63 6.33
CA GLY A 43 -10.80 -6.58 6.59
C GLY A 43 -10.29 -7.34 5.37
N CYS A 44 -10.87 -7.11 4.18
CA CYS A 44 -10.42 -7.73 2.94
C CYS A 44 -9.24 -6.98 2.30
N VAL A 45 -8.32 -7.72 1.69
CA VAL A 45 -7.20 -7.16 0.91
C VAL A 45 -7.71 -6.75 -0.46
N ALA A 46 -7.63 -5.45 -0.77
CA ALA A 46 -8.00 -4.89 -2.06
C ALA A 46 -6.83 -4.85 -3.06
N TRP A 47 -5.60 -4.80 -2.54
CA TRP A 47 -4.37 -4.79 -3.34
C TRP A 47 -3.18 -5.23 -2.48
N ALA A 48 -2.17 -5.86 -3.09
CA ALA A 48 -0.96 -6.32 -2.42
C ALA A 48 0.25 -6.10 -3.32
N LEU A 49 1.38 -5.71 -2.71
CA LEU A 49 2.70 -5.64 -3.34
C LEU A 49 3.58 -6.77 -2.80
N PRO A 50 3.85 -7.81 -3.60
CA PRO A 50 4.73 -8.89 -3.18
C PRO A 50 6.15 -8.39 -2.93
N THR A 51 6.86 -9.02 -1.99
CA THR A 51 8.23 -8.66 -1.68
C THR A 51 9.16 -8.79 -2.89
N GLY A 52 10.03 -7.79 -3.08
CA GLY A 52 10.98 -7.74 -4.19
C GLY A 52 10.37 -7.41 -5.56
N ARG A 53 9.08 -7.04 -5.61
CA ARG A 53 8.45 -6.48 -6.81
C ARG A 53 8.54 -4.96 -6.83
N ASP A 54 8.52 -4.43 -8.04
CA ASP A 54 8.43 -3.00 -8.28
C ASP A 54 7.00 -2.49 -8.03
N LEU A 55 6.88 -1.24 -7.57
CA LEU A 55 5.58 -0.66 -7.27
C LEU A 55 4.88 -0.28 -8.57
N ASP A 56 3.80 -0.98 -8.88
CA ASP A 56 2.89 -0.54 -9.93
C ASP A 56 1.92 0.53 -9.39
N ALA A 57 2.37 1.78 -9.38
CA ALA A 57 1.62 2.92 -8.85
C ALA A 57 0.26 3.08 -9.56
N THR A 58 0.18 2.72 -10.84
CA THR A 58 -1.07 2.78 -11.62
C THR A 58 -2.09 1.76 -11.10
N THR A 59 -1.65 0.54 -10.80
CA THR A 59 -2.51 -0.49 -10.21
C THR A 59 -2.98 -0.09 -8.81
N LEU A 60 -2.10 0.48 -7.99
CA LEU A 60 -2.46 0.99 -6.66
C LEU A 60 -3.50 2.12 -6.76
N VAL A 61 -3.25 3.13 -7.60
CA VAL A 61 -4.17 4.26 -7.84
C VAL A 61 -5.52 3.77 -8.37
N ARG A 62 -5.53 2.79 -9.27
CA ARG A 62 -6.76 2.17 -9.77
C ARG A 62 -7.53 1.48 -8.65
N ALA A 63 -6.85 0.69 -7.81
CA ALA A 63 -7.49 0.03 -6.68
C ALA A 63 -8.05 1.04 -5.67
N LEU A 64 -7.26 2.07 -5.32
CA LEU A 64 -7.69 3.17 -4.46
C LEU A 64 -8.91 3.88 -5.04
N SER A 65 -8.90 4.21 -6.34
CA SER A 65 -10.01 4.86 -7.02
C SER A 65 -11.27 3.99 -7.08
N THR A 66 -11.10 2.67 -7.24
CA THR A 66 -12.21 1.71 -7.32
C THR A 66 -12.91 1.53 -5.99
N TRP A 67 -12.14 1.46 -4.89
CA TRP A 67 -12.68 1.15 -3.56
C TRP A 67 -12.97 2.39 -2.71
N PHE A 68 -12.18 3.45 -2.86
CA PHE A 68 -12.27 4.67 -2.05
C PHE A 68 -12.74 5.89 -2.86
N GLY A 69 -13.00 5.74 -4.16
CA GLY A 69 -13.43 6.81 -5.06
C GLY A 69 -12.28 7.70 -5.54
N GLN A 70 -12.61 8.74 -6.31
CA GLN A 70 -11.61 9.68 -6.84
C GLN A 70 -10.77 10.34 -5.72
N PRO A 71 -9.48 10.65 -6.00
CA PRO A 71 -8.62 11.37 -5.05
C PRO A 71 -9.21 12.74 -4.71
N ALA A 72 -8.88 13.25 -3.52
CA ALA A 72 -9.31 14.57 -3.06
C ALA A 72 -8.53 15.71 -3.73
#